data_AF-A0A8T6SDT3-F1
#
_entry.id   AF-A0A8T6SDT3-F1
#
_cell.length_a   1.000
_cell.length_b   1.000
_cell.length_c   1.000
_cell.angle_alpha   90.00
_cell.angle_beta   90.00
_cell.angle_gamma   90.00
#
_symmetry.space_group_name_H-M   'P 1'
#
loop_
_entity.id
_entity.type
_entity.pdbx_description
1 polymer ?
#
loop_
_entity_poly.entity_id
_entity_poly.type
_entity_poly.pdbx_seq_one_letter_code
_entity_poly.pdbx_strand_id
1 'polypeptide(L)' 'EKVEGVLEVVSGYTGGDVEDPTYEQVSSGRTGHYEAVQIYYDPEKVTFEELLDVYWKHINPTDSD' A
#
# COMPACT_ATOMS: atom_id res chain seq x y z
N GLU A 1 4.31 -12.70 -6.64
CA GLU A 1 5.07 -12.65 -7.91
C GLU A 1 5.25 -11.21 -8.35
N LYS A 2 6.19 -10.91 -9.25
CA LYS A 2 6.36 -9.56 -9.78
C LYS A 2 5.32 -9.33 -10.88
N VAL A 3 4.47 -8.31 -10.72
CA VAL A 3 3.44 -7.97 -11.72
C VAL A 3 4.12 -7.24 -12.87
N GLU A 4 3.94 -7.74 -14.10
CA GLU A 4 4.44 -7.07 -15.30
C GLU A 4 3.78 -5.69 -15.46
N GLY A 5 4.55 -4.69 -15.89
CA GLY A 5 4.07 -3.30 -15.94
C GLY A 5 4.28 -2.51 -14.63
N VAL A 6 4.57 -3.16 -13.50
CA VAL A 6 5.00 -2.45 -12.28
C VAL A 6 6.46 -2.01 -12.42
N LEU A 7 6.68 -0.70 -12.26
CA LEU A 7 7.97 -0.03 -12.43
C LEU A 7 8.70 0.11 -11.09
N GLU A 8 7.99 0.57 -10.07
CA GLU A 8 8.54 0.81 -8.73
C GLU A 8 7.48 0.58 -7.65
N VAL A 9 7.92 0.13 -6.48
CA VAL A 9 7.10 0.01 -5.27
C VAL A 9 7.85 0.64 -4.11
N VAL A 10 7.20 1.55 -3.40
CA VAL A 10 7.75 2.24 -2.23
C VAL A 10 6.89 1.94 -1.01
N SER A 11 7.49 1.42 0.06
CA SER A 11 6.80 1.21 1.33
C SER A 11 6.70 2.53 2.11
N GLY A 12 5.58 2.73 2.80
CA GLY A 12 5.38 3.92 3.62
C GLY A 12 4.11 3.85 4.48
N TYR A 13 3.65 5.03 4.91
CA TYR A 13 2.51 5.20 5.81
C TYR A 13 1.53 6.22 5.23
N THR A 14 0.23 5.97 5.37
CA THR A 14 -0.81 6.90 4.92
C THR A 14 -2.11 6.75 5.71
N GLY A 15 -3.04 7.69 5.54
CA GLY A 15 -4.38 7.66 6.14
C GLY A 15 -4.49 8.25 7.55
N GLY A 16 -3.38 8.66 8.17
CA GLY A 16 -3.33 9.31 9.48
C GLY A 16 -3.06 10.82 9.44
N ASP A 17 -2.85 11.40 10.62
CA ASP A 17 -2.84 12.87 10.83
C ASP A 17 -1.43 13.46 11.08
N VAL A 18 -0.43 12.62 11.34
CA VAL A 18 0.93 13.08 11.66
C VAL A 18 1.75 13.24 10.38
N GLU A 19 2.26 14.44 10.12
CA GLU A 19 3.15 14.73 8.98
C GLU A 19 4.53 14.07 9.18
N ASP A 20 5.07 13.47 8.11
CA ASP A 20 6.37 12.77 8.06
C ASP A 20 6.67 11.88 9.29
N PRO A 21 5.79 10.90 9.61
CA PRO A 21 5.93 10.11 10.82
C PRO A 21 7.11 9.13 10.70
N THR A 22 7.84 8.92 11.79
CA THR A 22 8.82 7.82 11.88
C THR A 22 8.13 6.48 12.12
N TYR A 23 8.86 5.38 11.88
CA TYR A 23 8.40 4.02 12.20
C TYR A 23 7.90 3.93 13.65
N GLU A 24 8.68 4.42 14.61
CA GLU A 24 8.33 4.34 16.04
C GLU A 24 7.04 5.10 16.36
N GLN A 25 6.79 6.23 15.68
CA GLN A 25 5.56 6.98 15.85
C GLN A 25 4.37 6.18 15.32
N VAL A 26 4.46 5.59 14.13
CA VAL A 26 3.37 4.78 13.56
C VAL A 26 3.12 3.52 14.37
N SER A 27 4.16 2.78 14.74
CA SER A 27 4.04 1.55 15.54
C SER A 27 3.49 1.80 16.95
N SER A 28 3.50 3.05 17.43
CA SER A 28 2.82 3.40 18.69
C SER A 28 1.28 3.37 18.59
N GLY A 29 0.73 3.33 17.37
CA GLY A 29 -0.70 3.34 17.07
C GLY A 29 -1.36 4.72 17.24
N ARG A 30 -0.60 5.78 17.54
CA ARG A 30 -1.14 7.11 17.90
C ARG A 30 -1.25 8.06 16.71
N THR A 31 -0.67 7.71 15.57
CA THR A 31 -0.63 8.59 14.39
C THR A 31 -1.84 8.42 13.48
N GLY A 32 -2.61 7.33 13.65
CA GLY A 32 -3.73 6.96 12.78
C GLY A 32 -3.31 6.45 11.40
N HIS A 33 -2.00 6.34 11.12
CA HIS A 33 -1.52 5.84 9.83
C HIS A 33 -1.62 4.32 9.73
N TYR A 34 -1.88 3.85 8.51
CA TYR A 34 -1.75 2.45 8.11
C TYR A 34 -0.45 2.26 7.33
N GLU A 35 0.11 1.05 7.40
CA GLU A 35 1.16 0.63 6.48
C GLU A 35 0.58 0.50 5.07
N ALA A 36 1.27 1.09 4.10
CA ALA A 36 0.83 1.08 2.70
C ALA A 36 2.03 1.00 1.76
N VAL A 37 1.73 0.65 0.51
CA VAL A 37 2.70 0.68 -0.59
C VAL A 37 2.22 1.61 -1.69
N GLN A 38 3.12 2.45 -2.19
CA GLN A 38 2.89 3.25 -3.39
C GLN A 38 3.44 2.50 -4.59
N ILE A 39 2.59 2.28 -5.60
CA ILE A 39 2.95 1.53 -6.81
C ILE A 39 2.99 2.50 -7.99
N TYR A 40 4.14 2.58 -8.64
CA TYR A 40 4.29 3.22 -9.94
C TYR A 40 4.22 2.14 -11.02
N TYR A 41 3.31 2.29 -11.98
CA TYR A 41 3.06 1.30 -13.03
C TYR A 41 2.80 1.96 -14.38
N ASP A 42 3.02 1.18 -15.43
CA ASP A 42 2.74 1.54 -16.82
C ASP A 42 1.31 1.11 -17.19
N PRO A 43 0.36 2.06 -17.35
CA PRO A 43 -1.04 1.74 -17.63
C PRO A 43 -1.26 1.11 -19.01
N GLU A 44 -0.28 1.16 -19.92
CA GLU A 44 -0.35 0.43 -21.20
C GLU A 44 -0.06 -1.06 -21.05
N LYS A 45 0.52 -1.47 -19.90
CA LYS A 45 0.91 -2.86 -19.61
C LYS A 45 0.10 -3.51 -18.51
N VAL A 46 -0.38 -2.73 -17.54
CA VAL A 46 -1.22 -3.21 -16.45
C VAL A 46 -2.21 -2.13 -16.03
N THR A 47 -3.48 -2.52 -15.90
CA THR A 47 -4.56 -1.63 -15.48
C THR A 47 -4.66 -1.54 -13.96
N PHE A 48 -5.34 -0.50 -13.47
CA PHE A 48 -5.60 -0.37 -12.04
C PHE A 48 -6.45 -1.52 -11.51
N GLU A 49 -7.43 -1.97 -12.30
CA GLU A 49 -8.30 -3.10 -11.98
C GLU A 49 -7.51 -4.40 -11.82
N GLU A 50 -6.52 -4.66 -12.67
CA GLU A 50 -5.63 -5.82 -12.53
C GLU A 50 -4.78 -5.73 -11.25
N LEU A 51 -4.32 -4.54 -10.87
CA LEU A 51 -3.62 -4.34 -9.60
C LEU A 51 -4.55 -4.60 -8.40
N LEU A 52 -5.81 -4.17 -8.46
CA LEU A 52 -6.81 -4.49 -7.44
C LEU A 52 -7.10 -5.99 -7.35
N ASP A 53 -7.20 -6.67 -8.49
CA ASP A 53 -7.39 -8.12 -8.55
C ASP A 53 -6.23 -8.86 -7.89
N VAL A 54 -5.00 -8.39 -8.05
CA VAL A 54 -3.84 -8.91 -7.34
C VAL A 54 -3.95 -8.61 -5.85
N TYR A 55 -4.27 -7.37 -5.47
CA TYR A 55 -4.38 -6.96 -4.07
C TYR A 55 -5.37 -7.82 -3.28
N TRP A 56 -6.60 -7.97 -3.76
CA TRP A 56 -7.64 -8.72 -3.04
C TRP A 56 -7.36 -10.22 -2.93
N LYS A 57 -6.50 -10.78 -3.78
CA LYS A 57 -6.07 -12.18 -3.67
C LYS A 57 -5.02 -12.40 -2.57
N HIS A 58 -4.36 -11.33 -2.11
CA HIS A 58 -3.25 -11.39 -1.15
C HIS A 58 -3.61 -10.86 0.24
N ILE A 59 -4.78 -10.25 0.40
CA ILE A 59 -5.24 -9.72 1.68
C ILE A 59 -6.57 -10.34 2.09
N ASN A 60 -6.82 -10.39 3.40
CA ASN A 60 -8.16 -10.65 3.93
C ASN A 60 -8.84 -9.30 4.23
N PRO A 61 -9.80 -8.86 3.41
CA PRO A 61 -10.40 -7.54 3.56
C PRO A 61 -11.43 -7.45 4.70
N THR A 62 -11.70 -8.59 5.35
CA THR A 62 -12.61 -8.70 6.49
C THR A 62 -11.87 -8.99 7.78
N ASP A 63 -10.52 -8.94 7.75
CA ASP A 63 -9.74 -8.97 8.97
C ASP A 63 -9.99 -7.68 9.76
N SER A 64 -10.05 -7.81 11.08
CA SER A 64 -10.37 -6.71 11.99
C SER A 64 -9.13 -6.00 12.53
N ASP A 65 -7.95 -6.55 12.25
CA ASP A 65 -6.65 -5.99 12.61
C ASP A 65 -6.22 -4.88 11.64
#